data_AF-A0A8T6Z7Q9-F1
#
_entry.id   AF-A0A8T6Z7Q9-F1
#
_cell.length_a   1.000
_cell.length_b   1.000
_cell.length_c   1.000
_cell.angle_alpha   90.00
_cell.angle_beta   90.00
_cell.angle_gamma   90.00
#
_symmetry.space_group_name_H-M   'P 1'
#
loop_
_entity.id
_entity.type
_entity.pdbx_description
1 polymer ?
#
loop_
_entity_poly.entity_id
_entity_poly.type
_entity_poly.pdbx_seq_one_letter_code
_entity_poly.pdbx_strand_id
1 'polypeptide(L)'
;MQEAAAYRSGTPYYAFACAAVFALLFTALGLSLRYRHERVPEVTAVPLPADPRVFSVPAPGTSDGAEYALPASVLHERPVTESSEAAHASVVEHSTGPQGEQSVMRKAQTDPRLRLADSLRHGHQHLARNNLWAARRDIAAALAVQPGNHEAQQMRSDLVSREHRRAYLLAYAQLCARAGEWNCARDNAASALRVDASSRTAGKLLSRASAAQQADFINTDRSDAWGSMR
;
A
#
# COMPACT_ATOMS: atom_id res chain seq x y z
N MET A 1 59.94 31.49 21.37
CA MET A 1 58.95 32.20 20.53
C MET A 1 57.62 31.49 20.70
N GLN A 2 56.68 32.15 21.39
CA GLN A 2 55.34 31.66 21.70
C GLN A 2 54.36 32.38 20.76
N GLU A 3 53.58 31.64 19.99
CA GLU A 3 52.38 32.16 19.32
C GLU A 3 51.15 31.48 19.92
N ALA A 4 50.33 32.29 20.59
CA ALA A 4 49.05 31.91 21.14
C ALA A 4 47.95 32.27 20.13
N ALA A 5 47.20 31.27 19.65
CA ALA A 5 46.02 31.49 18.83
C ALA A 5 44.79 31.70 19.73
N ALA A 6 44.19 32.88 19.61
CA ALA A 6 42.98 33.29 20.33
C ALA A 6 41.72 32.65 19.70
N TYR A 7 40.99 31.88 20.51
CA TYR A 7 39.68 31.32 20.17
C TYR A 7 38.58 32.33 20.53
N ARG A 8 38.04 33.06 19.53
CA ARG A 8 36.85 33.93 19.70
C ARG A 8 35.57 33.11 19.53
N SER A 9 34.85 32.91 20.63
CA SER A 9 33.53 32.28 20.69
C SER A 9 32.45 33.15 20.07
N GLY A 10 31.80 32.66 19.01
CA GLY A 10 30.64 33.28 18.39
C GLY A 10 29.31 32.82 19.00
N THR A 11 28.58 33.80 19.54
CA THR A 11 27.11 33.98 19.49
C THR A 11 26.17 33.05 20.29
N PRO A 12 25.52 33.55 21.37
CA PRO A 12 24.44 32.86 22.10
C PRO A 12 23.03 32.99 21.46
N TYR A 13 22.92 33.50 20.23
CA TYR A 13 21.62 33.78 19.59
C TYR A 13 20.79 32.53 19.23
N TYR A 14 21.42 31.37 19.06
CA TYR A 14 20.71 30.13 18.71
C TYR A 14 19.96 29.49 19.87
N ALA A 15 20.34 29.75 21.12
CA ALA A 15 19.69 29.15 22.28
C ALA A 15 18.27 29.71 22.50
N PHE A 16 18.07 31.01 22.25
CA PHE A 16 16.77 31.66 22.44
C PHE A 16 15.79 31.37 21.30
N ALA A 17 16.27 31.20 20.06
CA ALA A 17 15.41 30.87 18.92
C ALA A 17 14.72 29.50 19.08
N CYS A 18 15.42 28.50 19.63
CA CYS A 18 14.84 27.18 19.86
C CYS A 18 13.69 27.22 20.87
N ALA A 19 13.84 27.96 21.98
CA ALA A 19 12.82 28.03 23.02
C ALA A 19 11.48 28.60 22.51
N ALA A 20 11.52 29.62 21.65
CA ALA A 20 10.32 30.24 21.08
C ALA A 20 9.54 29.28 20.16
N VAL A 21 10.24 28.47 19.35
CA VAL A 21 9.59 27.49 18.46
C VAL A 21 8.93 26.37 19.26
N PHE A 22 9.60 25.88 20.32
CA PHE A 22 9.00 24.87 21.20
C PHE A 22 7.77 25.39 21.94
N ALA A 23 7.79 26.64 22.43
CA ALA A 23 6.64 27.24 23.09
C ALA A 23 5.42 27.32 22.15
N LEU A 24 5.62 27.76 20.90
CA LEU A 24 4.54 27.85 19.91
C LEU A 24 3.95 26.48 19.55
N LEU A 25 4.81 25.46 19.37
CA LEU A 25 4.36 24.09 19.12
C LEU A 25 3.56 23.51 20.29
N PHE A 26 3.99 23.73 21.53
CA PHE A 26 3.26 23.26 22.72
C PHE A 26 1.91 23.97 22.88
N THR A 27 1.81 25.28 22.61
CA THR A 27 0.52 25.97 22.62
C THR A 27 -0.42 25.47 21.53
N ALA A 28 0.06 25.23 20.32
CA ALA A 28 -0.76 24.69 19.23
C ALA A 28 -1.24 23.26 19.53
N LEU A 29 -0.37 22.41 20.11
CA LEU A 29 -0.75 21.05 20.51
C LEU A 29 -1.75 21.04 21.67
N GLY A 30 -1.56 21.94 22.65
CA GLY A 30 -2.45 22.07 23.81
C GLY A 30 -3.86 22.52 23.43
N LEU A 31 -4.00 23.51 22.53
CA LEU A 31 -5.32 23.92 22.03
C LEU A 31 -6.02 22.81 21.24
N SER A 32 -5.28 22.04 20.44
CA SER A 32 -5.85 20.97 19.62
C SER A 32 -6.36 19.78 20.46
N LEU A 33 -5.71 19.47 21.57
CA LEU A 33 -6.18 18.44 22.51
C LEU A 33 -7.41 18.91 23.31
N ARG A 34 -7.48 20.19 23.68
CA ARG A 34 -8.65 20.75 24.38
C ARG A 34 -9.90 20.73 23.50
N TYR A 35 -9.75 21.02 22.20
CA TYR A 35 -10.86 21.01 21.24
C TYR A 35 -11.47 19.62 20.99
N ARG A 36 -10.73 18.54 21.28
CA ARG A 36 -11.26 17.16 21.17
C ARG A 36 -12.20 16.78 22.31
N HIS A 37 -12.16 17.45 23.46
CA HIS A 37 -12.98 17.09 24.61
C HIS A 37 -14.39 17.69 24.61
N GLU A 38 -14.68 18.69 23.76
CA GLU A 38 -15.98 19.39 23.74
C GLU A 38 -17.00 18.83 22.73
N ARG A 39 -16.70 17.72 22.04
CA ARG A 39 -17.69 17.03 21.19
C ARG A 39 -17.98 15.63 21.70
N VAL A 40 -18.69 15.56 22.81
CA VAL A 40 -19.58 14.42 23.07
C VAL A 40 -20.90 14.76 22.35
N PRO A 41 -21.23 14.14 21.21
CA PRO A 41 -22.60 14.25 20.70
C PRO A 41 -23.52 13.60 21.73
N GLU A 42 -24.46 14.39 22.24
CA GLU A 42 -25.60 13.91 23.00
C GLU A 42 -26.34 12.88 22.13
N VAL A 43 -26.18 11.60 22.47
CA VAL A 43 -26.88 10.51 21.82
C VAL A 43 -28.32 10.58 22.29
N THR A 44 -29.16 11.29 21.53
CA THR A 44 -30.61 11.17 21.65
C THR A 44 -30.96 9.71 21.38
N ALA A 45 -31.26 8.97 22.44
CA ALA A 45 -31.75 7.60 22.37
C ALA A 45 -33.07 7.59 21.60
N VAL A 46 -33.04 7.15 20.34
CA VAL A 46 -34.24 6.78 19.60
C VAL A 46 -34.77 5.49 20.23
N PRO A 47 -36.03 5.44 20.72
CA PRO A 47 -36.60 4.22 21.24
C PRO A 47 -36.76 3.19 20.10
N LEU A 48 -36.11 2.05 20.26
CA LEU A 48 -36.25 0.88 19.39
C LEU A 48 -37.68 0.31 19.53
N PRO A 49 -38.41 0.06 18.43
CA PRO A 49 -39.61 -0.76 18.46
C PRO A 49 -39.21 -2.21 18.77
N ALA A 50 -39.80 -2.75 19.84
CA ALA A 50 -39.71 -4.16 20.19
C ALA A 50 -40.52 -4.98 19.18
N ASP A 51 -39.83 -5.70 18.29
CA ASP A 51 -40.46 -6.75 17.49
C ASP A 51 -39.52 -7.97 17.40
N PRO A 52 -39.79 -9.07 18.13
CA PRO A 52 -38.95 -10.26 18.10
C PRO A 52 -39.32 -11.12 16.90
N ARG A 53 -38.84 -10.76 15.71
CA ARG A 53 -38.85 -11.69 14.57
C ARG A 53 -37.62 -12.59 14.63
N VAL A 54 -37.87 -13.77 15.20
CA VAL A 54 -37.08 -14.99 15.13
C VAL A 54 -36.63 -15.22 13.67
N PHE A 55 -35.36 -14.94 13.37
CA PHE A 55 -34.73 -15.46 12.16
C PHE A 55 -34.33 -16.91 12.43
N SER A 56 -35.20 -17.83 12.04
CA SER A 56 -34.89 -19.25 11.93
C SER A 56 -33.80 -19.41 10.86
N VAL A 57 -32.59 -19.80 11.28
CA VAL A 57 -31.53 -20.24 10.38
C VAL A 57 -31.88 -21.63 9.86
N PRO A 58 -32.11 -21.84 8.56
CA PRO A 58 -32.30 -23.19 8.02
C PRO A 58 -30.96 -23.94 8.00
N ALA A 59 -30.99 -25.16 8.52
CA ALA A 59 -29.87 -26.10 8.49
C ALA A 59 -29.47 -26.47 7.05
N PRO A 60 -28.18 -26.79 6.79
CA PRO A 60 -27.76 -27.27 5.48
C PRO A 60 -28.28 -28.69 5.23
N GLY A 61 -29.26 -28.78 4.31
CA GLY A 61 -29.75 -30.05 3.79
C GLY A 61 -28.77 -30.67 2.81
N THR A 62 -28.35 -31.89 3.12
CA THR A 62 -27.84 -32.89 2.19
C THR A 62 -28.80 -33.07 1.02
N SER A 63 -28.29 -32.95 -0.21
CA SER A 63 -28.90 -33.55 -1.40
C SER A 63 -27.80 -34.12 -2.28
N ASP A 64 -27.88 -35.44 -2.43
CA ASP A 64 -27.09 -36.28 -3.29
C ASP A 64 -27.33 -36.00 -4.78
N GLY A 65 -26.30 -36.28 -5.57
CA GLY A 65 -26.44 -37.08 -6.79
C GLY A 65 -27.09 -36.43 -8.01
N ALA A 66 -26.26 -35.84 -8.87
CA ALA A 66 -26.50 -35.83 -10.31
C ALA A 66 -25.15 -35.89 -11.06
N GLU A 67 -24.75 -37.12 -11.33
CA GLU A 67 -23.92 -37.57 -12.43
C GLU A 67 -24.33 -36.89 -13.75
N TYR A 68 -23.38 -36.40 -14.55
CA TYR A 68 -23.22 -36.66 -15.99
C TYR A 68 -22.12 -35.78 -16.62
N ALA A 69 -21.22 -36.48 -17.31
CA ALA A 69 -20.53 -36.11 -18.56
C ALA A 69 -19.43 -35.02 -18.55
N LEU A 70 -18.19 -35.53 -18.59
CA LEU A 70 -17.04 -34.94 -19.28
C LEU A 70 -17.33 -34.74 -20.79
N PRO A 71 -16.73 -33.72 -21.41
CA PRO A 71 -16.25 -33.89 -22.79
C PRO A 71 -14.73 -33.76 -22.87
N ALA A 72 -14.16 -34.74 -23.59
CA ALA A 72 -12.77 -34.81 -24.00
C ALA A 72 -12.47 -33.87 -25.18
N SER A 73 -11.21 -33.41 -25.20
CA SER A 73 -10.34 -33.10 -26.35
C SER A 73 -10.90 -32.46 -27.62
N VAL A 74 -10.40 -31.26 -27.92
CA VAL A 74 -10.09 -30.86 -29.31
C VAL A 74 -8.69 -30.24 -29.35
N LEU A 75 -7.77 -30.98 -29.94
CA LEU A 75 -6.47 -30.53 -30.44
C LEU A 75 -6.72 -29.48 -31.52
N HIS A 76 -6.05 -28.32 -31.47
CA HIS A 76 -6.02 -27.39 -32.58
C HIS A 76 -4.60 -27.36 -33.15
N GLU A 77 -4.41 -28.10 -34.25
CA GLU A 77 -3.29 -27.97 -35.16
C GLU A 77 -3.28 -26.56 -35.76
N ARG A 78 -2.12 -25.90 -35.75
CA ARG A 78 -1.85 -24.74 -36.62
C ARG A 78 -0.92 -25.17 -37.74
N PRO A 79 -1.23 -24.79 -38.99
CA PRO A 79 -0.49 -25.22 -40.17
C PRO A 79 0.86 -24.52 -40.29
N VAL A 80 1.83 -25.29 -40.77
CA VAL A 80 3.10 -24.85 -41.33
C VAL A 80 2.83 -24.17 -42.67
N THR A 81 3.38 -22.97 -42.88
CA THR A 81 3.60 -22.43 -44.22
C THR A 81 5.03 -21.92 -44.29
N GLU A 82 5.71 -22.40 -45.32
CA GLU A 82 7.11 -22.24 -45.65
C GLU A 82 7.27 -21.09 -46.66
N SER A 83 8.40 -20.41 -46.57
CA SER A 83 9.14 -19.75 -47.65
C SER A 83 8.65 -18.40 -48.23
N SER A 84 9.44 -17.36 -47.98
CA SER A 84 9.87 -16.45 -49.05
C SER A 84 11.26 -15.90 -48.73
N GLU A 85 12.21 -16.29 -49.56
CA GLU A 85 13.59 -15.83 -49.68
C GLU A 85 13.65 -14.66 -50.67
N ALA A 86 14.29 -13.54 -50.30
CA ALA A 86 14.98 -12.66 -51.24
C ALA A 86 15.86 -11.58 -50.55
N ALA A 87 17.14 -11.61 -50.93
CA ALA A 87 17.99 -10.47 -51.29
C ALA A 87 18.56 -9.50 -50.22
N HIS A 88 19.84 -9.75 -49.92
CA HIS A 88 21.00 -8.85 -50.00
C HIS A 88 20.87 -7.31 -49.98
N ALA A 89 21.78 -6.74 -49.16
CA ALA A 89 22.53 -5.49 -49.33
C ALA A 89 21.89 -4.16 -48.90
N SER A 90 22.33 -3.63 -47.75
CA SER A 90 23.40 -2.62 -47.75
C SER A 90 23.66 -2.10 -46.34
N VAL A 91 24.93 -2.24 -45.94
CA VAL A 91 25.57 -1.39 -44.94
C VAL A 91 25.53 0.05 -45.49
N VAL A 92 24.75 0.90 -44.85
CA VAL A 92 25.01 2.34 -44.81
C VAL A 92 24.84 2.78 -43.36
N GLU A 93 25.97 2.95 -42.69
CA GLU A 93 26.12 3.80 -41.52
C GLU A 93 25.48 5.17 -41.82
N HIS A 94 24.34 5.44 -41.22
CA HIS A 94 23.93 6.80 -40.93
C HIS A 94 24.18 7.04 -39.45
N SER A 95 25.31 7.69 -39.17
CA SER A 95 25.64 8.29 -37.89
C SER A 95 24.51 9.22 -37.46
N THR A 96 23.59 8.69 -36.66
CA THR A 96 22.58 9.48 -35.94
C THR A 96 23.06 9.50 -34.50
N GLY A 97 23.79 10.56 -34.14
CA GLY A 97 24.36 10.69 -32.79
C GLY A 97 23.27 10.71 -31.70
N PRO A 98 23.66 10.48 -30.43
CA PRO A 98 22.76 10.37 -29.27
C PRO A 98 22.04 11.70 -28.88
N GLN A 99 22.08 12.74 -29.70
CA GLN A 99 21.46 14.04 -29.42
C GLN A 99 19.97 14.10 -29.78
N GLY A 100 19.48 13.24 -30.68
CA GLY A 100 18.07 13.20 -31.08
C GLY A 100 17.15 12.71 -29.96
N GLU A 101 17.52 11.63 -29.27
CA GLU A 101 16.73 11.05 -28.17
C GLU A 101 16.68 11.98 -26.95
N GLN A 102 17.78 12.66 -26.59
CA GLN A 102 17.81 13.58 -25.45
C GLN A 102 16.92 14.81 -25.66
N SER A 103 16.85 15.33 -26.89
CA SER A 103 16.01 16.49 -27.21
C SER A 103 14.52 16.14 -27.21
N VAL A 104 14.15 14.93 -27.68
CA VAL A 104 12.77 14.43 -27.62
C VAL A 104 12.35 14.13 -26.18
N MET A 105 13.22 13.53 -25.36
CA MET A 105 12.93 13.27 -23.94
C MET A 105 12.76 14.56 -23.13
N ARG A 106 13.59 15.60 -23.39
CA ARG A 106 13.41 16.93 -22.80
C ARG A 106 12.11 17.59 -23.25
N LYS A 107 11.75 17.48 -24.54
CA LYS A 107 10.51 18.08 -25.07
C LYS A 107 9.26 17.39 -24.53
N ALA A 108 9.29 16.06 -24.39
CA ALA A 108 8.23 15.26 -23.76
C ALA A 108 8.04 15.60 -22.27
N GLN A 109 9.12 15.92 -21.56
CA GLN A 109 9.04 16.43 -20.17
C GLN A 109 8.41 17.81 -20.08
N THR A 110 8.50 18.65 -21.12
CA THR A 110 7.85 19.97 -21.14
C THR A 110 6.39 19.95 -21.54
N ASP A 111 5.92 18.98 -22.35
CA ASP A 111 4.51 18.93 -22.75
C ASP A 111 3.61 18.50 -21.58
N PRO A 112 2.73 19.39 -21.06
CA PRO A 112 1.83 19.04 -19.97
C PRO A 112 0.85 17.91 -20.35
N ARG A 113 0.43 17.80 -21.61
CA ARG A 113 -0.53 16.76 -22.03
C ARG A 113 0.11 15.37 -21.99
N LEU A 114 1.34 15.24 -22.46
CA LEU A 114 2.09 13.99 -22.38
C LEU A 114 2.36 13.61 -20.92
N ARG A 115 2.79 14.56 -20.08
CA ARG A 115 2.98 14.31 -18.64
C ARG A 115 1.70 13.87 -17.94
N LEU A 116 0.56 14.46 -18.27
CA LEU A 116 -0.74 14.05 -17.74
C LEU A 116 -1.06 12.61 -18.15
N ALA A 117 -0.96 12.29 -19.44
CA ALA A 117 -1.23 10.95 -19.96
C ALA A 117 -0.33 9.89 -19.31
N ASP A 118 0.97 10.16 -19.17
CA ASP A 118 1.90 9.26 -18.50
C ASP A 118 1.58 9.07 -17.01
N SER A 119 1.24 10.15 -16.31
CA SER A 119 0.87 10.10 -14.90
C SER A 119 -0.40 9.27 -14.67
N LEU A 120 -1.41 9.43 -15.52
CA LEU A 120 -2.64 8.63 -15.46
C LEU A 120 -2.35 7.15 -15.75
N ARG A 121 -1.58 6.86 -16.81
CA ARG A 121 -1.18 5.50 -17.19
C ARG A 121 -0.40 4.81 -16.07
N HIS A 122 0.60 5.48 -15.49
CA HIS A 122 1.34 4.92 -14.36
C HIS A 122 0.47 4.75 -13.11
N GLY A 123 -0.42 5.72 -12.82
CA GLY A 123 -1.39 5.63 -11.74
C GLY A 123 -2.23 4.36 -11.81
N HIS A 124 -2.85 4.09 -12.97
CA HIS A 124 -3.60 2.85 -13.22
C HIS A 124 -2.75 1.60 -13.01
N GLN A 125 -1.54 1.56 -13.59
CA GLN A 125 -0.64 0.42 -13.46
C GLN A 125 -0.25 0.16 -11.99
N HIS A 126 -0.03 1.20 -11.20
CA HIS A 126 0.29 1.06 -9.78
C HIS A 126 -0.93 0.66 -8.95
N LEU A 127 -2.13 1.16 -9.23
CA LEU A 127 -3.37 0.69 -8.61
C LEU A 127 -3.64 -0.79 -8.94
N ALA A 128 -3.44 -1.22 -10.18
CA ALA A 128 -3.60 -2.61 -10.60
C ALA A 128 -2.66 -3.57 -9.85
N ARG A 129 -1.46 -3.11 -9.50
CA ARG A 129 -0.47 -3.88 -8.71
C ARG A 129 -0.60 -3.67 -7.19
N ASN A 130 -1.65 -2.98 -6.72
CA ASN A 130 -1.82 -2.62 -5.31
C ASN A 130 -0.59 -1.88 -4.71
N ASN A 131 0.11 -1.06 -5.51
CA ASN A 131 1.20 -0.22 -5.01
C ASN A 131 0.64 1.19 -4.73
N LEU A 132 0.06 1.36 -3.54
CA LEU A 132 -0.69 2.58 -3.21
C LEU A 132 0.23 3.81 -3.10
N TRP A 133 1.47 3.64 -2.63
CA TRP A 133 2.42 4.75 -2.53
C TRP A 133 2.78 5.33 -3.90
N ALA A 134 3.11 4.47 -4.87
CA ALA A 134 3.44 4.92 -6.21
C ALA A 134 2.21 5.50 -6.92
N ALA A 135 1.05 4.84 -6.81
CA ALA A 135 -0.21 5.34 -7.36
C ALA A 135 -0.53 6.75 -6.84
N ARG A 136 -0.40 6.99 -5.52
CA ARG A 136 -0.60 8.30 -4.91
C ARG A 136 0.24 9.39 -5.56
N ARG A 137 1.52 9.13 -5.80
CA ARG A 137 2.44 10.08 -6.42
C ARG A 137 1.99 10.41 -7.84
N ASP A 138 1.66 9.40 -8.64
CA ASP A 138 1.33 9.61 -10.05
C ASP A 138 -0.06 10.27 -10.21
N ILE A 139 -1.02 9.93 -9.35
CA ILE A 139 -2.33 10.63 -9.28
C ILE A 139 -2.14 12.10 -8.87
N ALA A 140 -1.28 12.38 -7.89
CA ALA A 140 -0.96 13.75 -7.50
C ALA A 140 -0.29 14.53 -8.64
N ALA A 141 0.61 13.88 -9.40
CA ALA A 141 1.23 14.48 -10.58
C ALA A 141 0.20 14.81 -11.68
N ALA A 142 -0.75 13.91 -11.94
CA ALA A 142 -1.84 14.17 -12.87
C ALA A 142 -2.71 15.37 -12.43
N LEU A 143 -3.10 15.43 -11.15
CA LEU A 143 -3.88 16.53 -10.60
C LEU A 143 -3.10 17.85 -10.54
N ALA A 144 -1.78 17.82 -10.42
CA ALA A 144 -0.95 19.01 -10.49
C ALA A 144 -0.92 19.62 -11.89
N VAL A 145 -1.01 18.80 -12.94
CA VAL A 145 -1.13 19.27 -14.33
C VAL A 145 -2.55 19.74 -14.64
N GLN A 146 -3.56 18.98 -14.21
CA GLN A 146 -4.97 19.30 -14.44
C GLN A 146 -5.81 19.00 -13.18
N PRO A 147 -6.05 19.99 -12.29
CA PRO A 147 -6.76 19.78 -11.03
C PRO A 147 -8.20 19.26 -11.17
N GLY A 148 -8.86 19.61 -12.28
CA GLY A 148 -10.22 19.18 -12.61
C GLY A 148 -10.32 17.89 -13.42
N ASN A 149 -9.24 17.13 -13.57
CA ASN A 149 -9.27 15.89 -14.34
C ASN A 149 -10.13 14.83 -13.62
N HIS A 150 -11.26 14.48 -14.21
CA HIS A 150 -12.23 13.56 -13.64
C HIS A 150 -11.65 12.16 -13.37
N GLU A 151 -10.85 11.63 -14.30
CA GLU A 151 -10.22 10.31 -14.16
C GLU A 151 -9.24 10.28 -12.97
N ALA A 152 -8.41 11.32 -12.83
CA ALA A 152 -7.51 11.44 -11.68
C ALA A 152 -8.26 11.58 -10.35
N GLN A 153 -9.41 12.26 -10.35
CA GLN A 153 -10.27 12.35 -9.16
C GLN A 153 -10.90 10.99 -8.80
N GLN A 154 -11.36 10.23 -9.79
CA GLN A 154 -11.85 8.87 -9.59
C GLN A 154 -10.75 7.96 -9.03
N MET A 155 -9.55 7.96 -9.62
CA MET A 155 -8.42 7.19 -9.11
C MET A 155 -8.04 7.60 -7.69
N ARG A 156 -8.09 8.89 -7.35
CA ARG A 156 -7.89 9.38 -5.99
C ARG A 156 -8.93 8.82 -5.02
N SER A 157 -10.19 8.72 -5.42
CA SER A 157 -11.25 8.16 -4.58
C SER A 157 -11.04 6.66 -4.30
N ASP A 158 -10.68 5.87 -5.32
CA ASP A 158 -10.33 4.45 -5.18
C ASP A 158 -9.09 4.28 -4.27
N LEU A 159 -8.04 5.07 -4.52
CA LEU A 159 -6.83 5.07 -3.68
C LEU A 159 -7.17 5.31 -2.20
N VAL A 160 -7.96 6.33 -1.89
CA VAL A 160 -8.33 6.66 -0.49
C VAL A 160 -9.10 5.50 0.16
N SER A 161 -10.03 4.87 -0.56
CA SER A 161 -10.77 3.70 -0.07
C SER A 161 -9.83 2.53 0.28
N ARG A 162 -8.88 2.22 -0.61
CA ARG A 162 -7.87 1.17 -0.37
C ARG A 162 -6.95 1.53 0.80
N GLU A 163 -6.53 2.78 0.90
CA GLU A 163 -5.69 3.25 2.01
C GLU A 163 -6.38 3.13 3.37
N HIS A 164 -7.68 3.44 3.43
CA HIS A 164 -8.49 3.22 4.64
C HIS A 164 -8.57 1.74 4.99
N ARG A 165 -8.87 0.87 4.01
CA ARG A 165 -8.91 -0.59 4.23
C ARG A 165 -7.56 -1.13 4.73
N ARG A 166 -6.45 -0.68 4.14
CA ARG A 166 -5.09 -1.01 4.60
C ARG A 166 -4.87 -0.55 6.04
N ALA A 167 -5.23 0.69 6.38
CA ALA A 167 -5.04 1.25 7.70
C ALA A 167 -5.83 0.49 8.77
N TYR A 168 -7.08 0.12 8.46
CA TYR A 168 -7.91 -0.73 9.31
C TYR A 168 -7.23 -2.08 9.58
N LEU A 169 -6.82 -2.81 8.53
CA LEU A 169 -6.16 -4.11 8.67
C LEU A 169 -4.84 -4.03 9.47
N LEU A 170 -4.06 -2.96 9.26
CA LEU A 170 -2.85 -2.72 10.04
C LEU A 170 -3.16 -2.49 11.53
N ALA A 171 -4.21 -1.74 11.85
CA ALA A 171 -4.62 -1.51 13.23
C ALA A 171 -5.01 -2.82 13.94
N TYR A 172 -5.77 -3.69 13.28
CA TYR A 172 -6.13 -5.01 13.81
C TYR A 172 -4.92 -5.92 13.97
N ALA A 173 -4.04 -5.97 12.96
CA ALA A 173 -2.83 -6.76 13.05
C ALA A 173 -1.95 -6.34 14.25
N GLN A 174 -1.85 -5.04 14.50
CA GLN A 174 -1.12 -4.50 15.66
C GLN A 174 -1.82 -4.81 16.99
N LEU A 175 -3.15 -4.77 17.03
CA LEU A 175 -3.92 -5.14 18.22
C LEU A 175 -3.69 -6.60 18.58
N CYS A 176 -3.81 -7.51 17.61
CA CYS A 176 -3.56 -8.93 17.81
C CYS A 176 -2.11 -9.21 18.23
N ALA A 177 -1.13 -8.53 17.63
CA ALA A 177 0.27 -8.64 18.03
C ALA A 177 0.52 -8.20 19.48
N ARG A 178 -0.21 -7.19 19.98
CA ARG A 178 -0.13 -6.76 21.40
C ARG A 178 -0.80 -7.75 22.34
N ALA A 179 -1.84 -8.46 21.89
CA ALA A 179 -2.53 -9.50 22.65
C ALA A 179 -1.78 -10.85 22.65
N GLY A 180 -0.68 -10.99 21.90
CA GLY A 180 0.02 -12.26 21.73
C GLY A 180 -0.66 -13.22 20.74
N GLU A 181 -1.70 -12.76 20.03
CA GLU A 181 -2.43 -13.56 19.05
C GLU A 181 -1.73 -13.52 17.68
N TRP A 182 -0.64 -14.28 17.55
CA TRP A 182 0.23 -14.21 16.36
C TRP A 182 -0.44 -14.69 15.08
N ASN A 183 -1.39 -15.65 15.16
CA ASN A 183 -2.22 -16.07 14.02
C ASN A 183 -3.07 -14.92 13.48
N CYS A 184 -3.83 -14.24 14.36
CA CYS A 184 -4.61 -13.08 13.96
C CYS A 184 -3.72 -11.96 13.38
N ALA A 185 -2.57 -11.70 14.01
CA ALA A 185 -1.64 -10.67 13.54
C ALA A 185 -1.11 -10.95 12.13
N ARG A 186 -0.71 -12.21 11.86
CA ARG A 186 -0.23 -12.66 10.56
C ARG A 186 -1.31 -12.48 9.49
N ASP A 187 -2.52 -12.95 9.75
CA ASP A 187 -3.59 -12.98 8.75
C ASP A 187 -4.06 -11.57 8.37
N ASN A 188 -4.15 -10.66 9.36
CA ASN A 188 -4.46 -9.26 9.10
C ASN A 188 -3.31 -8.52 8.39
N ALA A 189 -2.05 -8.80 8.74
CA ALA A 189 -0.89 -8.21 8.06
C ALA A 189 -0.79 -8.68 6.60
N ALA A 190 -1.01 -9.97 6.33
CA ALA A 190 -1.07 -10.51 4.98
C ALA A 190 -2.23 -9.90 4.17
N SER A 191 -3.39 -9.71 4.81
CA SER A 191 -4.53 -9.01 4.21
C SER A 191 -4.19 -7.55 3.87
N ALA A 192 -3.47 -6.86 4.74
CA ALA A 192 -3.01 -5.50 4.47
C ALA A 192 -2.04 -5.44 3.28
N LEU A 193 -1.16 -6.43 3.11
CA LEU A 193 -0.27 -6.53 1.93
C LEU A 193 -1.02 -6.83 0.62
N ARG A 194 -2.14 -7.56 0.68
CA ARG A 194 -3.01 -7.74 -0.51
C ARG A 194 -3.67 -6.43 -0.93
N VAL A 195 -3.95 -5.53 0.01
CA VAL A 195 -4.50 -4.19 -0.28
C VAL A 195 -3.42 -3.21 -0.72
N ASP A 196 -2.22 -3.31 -0.11
CA ASP A 196 -1.07 -2.48 -0.43
C ASP A 196 0.23 -3.30 -0.36
N ALA A 197 0.65 -3.79 -1.52
CA ALA A 197 1.88 -4.56 -1.66
C ALA A 197 3.13 -3.74 -1.34
N SER A 198 3.03 -2.40 -1.34
CA SER A 198 4.13 -1.50 -0.98
C SER A 198 4.25 -1.22 0.52
N SER A 199 3.35 -1.77 1.35
CA SER A 199 3.30 -1.50 2.79
C SER A 199 4.44 -2.18 3.56
N ARG A 200 5.51 -1.42 3.81
CA ARG A 200 6.65 -1.87 4.63
C ARG A 200 6.23 -2.25 6.05
N THR A 201 5.27 -1.54 6.63
CA THR A 201 4.75 -1.82 7.98
C THR A 201 4.05 -3.16 8.03
N ALA A 202 3.20 -3.47 7.04
CA ALA A 202 2.52 -4.76 6.97
C ALA A 202 3.54 -5.90 6.78
N GLY A 203 4.54 -5.71 5.91
CA GLY A 203 5.63 -6.67 5.71
C GLY A 203 6.39 -6.98 6.99
N LYS A 204 6.83 -5.96 7.74
CA LYS A 204 7.53 -6.14 9.02
C LYS A 204 6.67 -6.89 10.04
N LEU A 205 5.38 -6.57 10.13
CA LEU A 205 4.47 -7.18 11.08
C LEU A 205 4.20 -8.66 10.72
N LEU A 206 4.05 -8.95 9.42
CA LEU A 206 3.92 -10.31 8.92
C LEU A 206 5.16 -11.15 9.26
N SER A 207 6.36 -10.66 8.96
CA SER A 207 7.60 -11.36 9.29
C SER A 207 7.73 -11.65 10.78
N ARG A 208 7.39 -10.67 11.63
CA ARG A 208 7.40 -10.85 13.10
C ARG A 208 6.39 -11.91 13.55
N ALA A 209 5.17 -11.87 13.03
CA ALA A 209 4.12 -12.82 13.41
C ALA A 209 4.47 -14.26 12.97
N SER A 210 5.03 -14.44 11.76
CA SER A 210 5.49 -15.75 11.30
C SER A 210 6.63 -16.31 12.15
N ALA A 211 7.58 -15.47 12.57
CA ALA A 211 8.67 -15.90 13.46
C ALA A 211 8.16 -16.32 14.84
N ALA A 212 7.16 -15.61 15.39
CA ALA A 212 6.56 -15.96 16.67
C ALA A 212 5.82 -17.31 16.61
N GLN A 213 5.05 -17.56 15.54
CA GLN A 213 4.38 -18.85 15.33
C GLN A 213 5.35 -20.03 15.26
N GLN A 214 6.49 -19.85 14.59
CA GLN A 214 7.52 -20.88 14.50
C GLN A 214 8.10 -21.22 15.88
N ALA A 215 8.29 -20.21 16.73
CA ALA A 215 8.74 -20.43 18.10
C ALA A 215 7.69 -21.18 18.95
N ASP A 216 6.41 -20.85 18.80
CA ASP A 216 5.31 -21.52 19.51
C ASP A 216 5.20 -23.00 19.11
N PHE A 217 5.37 -23.30 17.82
CA PHE A 217 5.37 -24.68 17.32
C PHE A 217 6.52 -25.50 17.93
N ILE A 218 7.75 -24.97 17.94
CA ILE A 218 8.92 -25.66 18.52
C ILE A 218 8.74 -25.90 20.03
N ASN A 219 8.14 -24.95 20.74
CA ASN A 219 7.89 -25.10 22.18
C ASN A 219 6.82 -26.16 22.48
N THR A 220 5.82 -26.27 21.62
CA THR A 220 4.74 -27.26 21.77
C THR A 220 5.28 -28.68 21.54
N ASP A 221 5.99 -28.90 20.43
CA ASP A 221 6.60 -30.21 20.09
C ASP A 221 7.55 -30.71 21.19
N ARG A 222 8.34 -29.80 21.75
CA ARG A 222 9.19 -30.13 22.90
C ARG A 222 8.38 -30.57 24.13
N SER A 223 7.26 -29.90 24.41
CA SER A 223 6.44 -30.20 25.60
C SER A 223 5.78 -31.58 25.50
N ASP A 224 5.35 -31.98 24.31
CA ASP A 224 4.76 -33.29 24.04
C ASP A 224 5.82 -34.41 24.18
N ALA A 225 7.04 -34.16 23.72
CA ALA A 225 8.16 -35.10 23.88
C ALA A 225 8.50 -35.39 25.36
N TRP A 226 8.44 -34.37 26.22
CA TRP A 226 8.65 -34.56 27.67
C TRP A 226 7.43 -35.17 28.38
N GLY A 227 6.23 -35.00 27.84
CA GLY A 227 5.00 -35.58 28.39
C GLY A 227 4.92 -37.10 28.25
N SER A 228 5.49 -37.66 27.17
CA SER A 228 5.44 -39.11 26.89
C SER A 228 6.43 -39.97 27.68
N MET A 229 7.32 -39.37 28.50
CA MET A 229 8.31 -40.10 29.31
C MET A 229 7.87 -40.34 30.76
N ARG A 230 6.62 -40.03 31.11
CA ARG A 230 6.03 -40.32 32.44
C ARG A 230 4.91 -41.35 32.30
#